data_AF-Q75PP1-F1
#
_entry.id   AF-Q75PP1-F1
#
_cell.length_a   1.000
_cell.length_b   1.000
_cell.length_c   1.000
_cell.angle_alpha   90.00
_cell.angle_beta   90.00
_cell.angle_gamma   90.00
#
_symmetry.space_group_name_H-M   'P 1'
#
loop_
_entity.id
_entity.type
_entity.pdbx_description
1 polymer ?
#
loop_
_entity_poly.entity_id
_entity_poly.type
_entity_poly.pdbx_seq_one_letter_code
_entity_poly.pdbx_strand_id
1 'polypeptide(L)'
;QAPKPPIHHPIPKLMADAKNEFDQKIKKQSKSLPEAVAEYKKRYGRNPPKGFDEWYAFAKENNAIIIDEYDQLDRDLKPFWLFSGEELRRRCIQVGFLPSVDLVRVEKGQTRTIDVSKGFDDSEVGARAKGFRVMLEKFQAKLPDMDFPINEKAEGR
;
A
#
# COMPACT_ATOMS: atom_id res chain seq x y z
N GLN A 1 24.69 -49.45 20.86
CA GLN A 1 24.03 -48.62 19.83
C GLN A 1 24.64 -47.24 19.88
N ALA A 2 25.00 -46.65 18.73
CA ALA A 2 25.41 -45.25 18.68
C ALA A 2 24.21 -44.34 19.02
N PRO A 3 24.40 -43.23 19.75
CA PRO A 3 23.31 -42.32 20.09
C PRO A 3 22.73 -41.71 18.81
N LYS A 4 21.38 -41.67 18.72
CA LYS A 4 20.70 -40.98 17.62
C LYS A 4 21.16 -39.51 17.60
N PRO A 5 21.50 -38.95 16.43
CA PRO A 5 21.87 -37.55 16.33
C PRO A 5 20.70 -36.66 16.82
N PRO A 6 21.01 -35.54 17.48
CA PRO A 6 19.97 -34.66 18.02
C PRO A 6 19.09 -34.13 16.89
N ILE A 7 17.77 -34.14 17.11
CA ILE A 7 16.80 -33.58 16.18
C ILE A 7 16.91 -32.05 16.27
N HIS A 8 17.49 -31.43 15.26
CA HIS A 8 17.51 -29.97 15.15
C HIS A 8 16.16 -29.48 14.62
N HIS A 9 15.42 -28.73 15.44
CA HIS A 9 14.17 -28.11 15.02
C HIS A 9 14.44 -27.08 13.90
N PRO A 10 13.61 -26.99 12.85
CA PRO A 10 13.85 -26.05 11.74
C PRO A 10 13.65 -24.57 12.13
N ILE A 11 12.80 -24.28 13.11
CA ILE A 11 12.46 -22.90 13.54
C ILE A 11 13.70 -22.05 13.88
N PRO A 12 14.65 -22.47 14.73
CA PRO A 12 15.85 -21.69 15.03
C PRO A 12 16.63 -21.24 13.78
N LYS A 13 16.76 -22.12 12.79
CA LYS A 13 17.41 -21.78 11.52
C LYS A 13 16.60 -20.75 10.74
N LEU A 14 15.30 -20.97 10.58
CA LEU A 14 14.42 -20.03 9.87
C LEU A 14 14.42 -18.64 10.52
N MET A 15 14.46 -18.57 11.86
CA MET A 15 14.58 -17.31 12.58
C MET A 15 15.92 -16.60 12.31
N ALA A 16 17.03 -17.35 12.31
CA ALA A 16 18.34 -16.81 12.01
C ALA A 16 18.43 -16.30 10.56
N ASP A 17 17.89 -17.07 9.61
CA ASP A 17 17.84 -16.70 8.20
C ASP A 17 17.01 -15.42 7.99
N ALA A 18 15.80 -15.36 8.57
CA ALA A 18 14.94 -14.18 8.49
C ALA A 18 15.58 -12.93 9.12
N LYS A 19 16.29 -13.09 10.25
CA LYS A 19 17.04 -11.99 10.88
C LYS A 19 18.15 -11.47 9.98
N ASN A 20 18.91 -12.39 9.38
CA ASN A 20 19.99 -12.04 8.46
C ASN A 20 19.44 -11.31 7.23
N GLU A 21 18.36 -11.80 6.63
CA GLU A 21 17.70 -11.15 5.49
C GLU A 21 17.21 -9.75 5.84
N PHE A 22 16.58 -9.59 7.00
CA PHE A 22 16.12 -8.28 7.48
C PHE A 22 17.30 -7.32 7.68
N ASP A 23 18.38 -7.75 8.33
CA ASP A 23 19.56 -6.90 8.56
C ASP A 23 20.22 -6.47 7.24
N GLN A 24 20.31 -7.37 6.27
CA GLN A 24 20.83 -7.04 4.95
C GLN A 24 19.91 -6.07 4.20
N LYS A 25 18.59 -6.21 4.36
CA LYS A 25 17.59 -5.29 3.79
C LYS A 25 17.79 -3.89 4.36
N ILE A 26 17.90 -3.74 5.68
CA ILE A 26 18.10 -2.45 6.34
C ILE A 26 19.45 -1.82 5.96
N LYS A 27 20.52 -2.60 5.88
CA LYS A 27 21.86 -2.10 5.50
C LYS A 27 21.91 -1.50 4.09
N LYS A 28 21.04 -1.96 3.18
CA LYS A 28 20.99 -1.55 1.78
C LYS A 28 20.08 -0.34 1.52
N GLN A 29 19.35 0.14 2.53
CA GLN A 29 18.43 1.25 2.35
C GLN A 29 19.16 2.56 2.02
N SER A 30 18.55 3.34 1.13
CA SER A 30 19.04 4.63 0.66
C SER A 30 19.13 5.65 1.80
N LYS A 31 20.22 6.42 1.80
CA LYS A 31 20.51 7.42 2.85
C LYS A 31 20.29 8.85 2.38
N SER A 32 20.16 9.05 1.07
CA SER A 32 19.89 10.34 0.44
C SER A 32 18.77 10.23 -0.60
N LEU A 33 18.11 11.35 -0.91
CA LEU A 33 17.07 11.38 -1.95
C LEU A 33 17.60 10.92 -3.33
N PRO A 34 18.79 11.35 -3.80
CA PRO A 34 19.34 10.85 -5.06
C PRO A 34 19.57 9.33 -5.07
N GLU A 35 20.04 8.75 -3.95
CA GLU A 35 20.16 7.29 -3.80
C GLU A 35 18.81 6.59 -3.91
N ALA A 36 17.79 7.08 -3.19
CA ALA A 36 16.44 6.50 -3.22
C ALA A 36 15.82 6.56 -4.62
N VAL A 37 16.03 7.67 -5.34
CA VAL A 37 15.59 7.82 -6.74
C VAL A 37 16.31 6.83 -7.65
N ALA A 38 17.63 6.66 -7.49
CA ALA A 38 18.42 5.73 -8.30
C ALA A 38 18.01 4.27 -8.02
N GLU A 39 17.82 3.91 -6.75
CA GLU A 39 17.41 2.56 -6.36
C GLU A 39 15.97 2.25 -6.81
N TYR A 40 15.04 3.20 -6.72
CA TYR A 40 13.69 3.04 -7.25
C TYR A 40 13.70 2.77 -8.76
N LYS A 41 14.48 3.53 -9.54
CA LYS A 41 14.63 3.30 -10.99
C LYS A 41 15.24 1.94 -11.28
N LYS A 42 16.26 1.54 -10.53
CA LYS A 42 16.92 0.24 -10.69
C LYS A 42 16.00 -0.93 -10.37
N ARG A 43 15.18 -0.83 -9.31
CA ARG A 43 14.26 -1.90 -8.87
C ARG A 43 13.02 -2.01 -9.76
N TYR A 44 12.40 -0.88 -10.10
CA TYR A 44 11.08 -0.86 -10.74
C TYR A 44 11.11 -0.47 -12.22
N GLY A 45 12.28 -0.11 -12.76
CA GLY A 45 12.44 0.24 -14.17
C GLY A 45 11.72 1.52 -14.60
N ARG A 46 11.33 2.37 -13.64
CA ARG A 46 10.54 3.59 -13.87
C ARG A 46 10.96 4.72 -12.95
N ASN A 47 10.67 5.96 -13.32
CA ASN A 47 10.90 7.11 -12.45
C ASN A 47 9.98 7.01 -11.21
N PRO A 48 10.44 7.48 -10.03
CA PRO A 48 9.56 7.63 -8.88
C PRO A 48 8.34 8.50 -9.18
N PRO A 49 7.21 8.29 -8.48
CA PRO A 49 5.99 9.07 -8.69
C PRO A 49 6.20 10.55 -8.33
N LYS A 50 5.28 11.41 -8.80
CA LYS A 50 5.25 12.82 -8.40
C LYS A 50 5.11 12.93 -6.87
N GLY A 51 5.90 13.82 -6.25
CA GLY A 51 5.92 14.01 -4.80
C GLY A 51 6.80 13.01 -4.03
N PHE A 52 7.65 12.25 -4.73
CA PHE A 52 8.56 11.30 -4.08
C PHE A 52 9.60 11.98 -3.17
N ASP A 53 10.01 13.20 -3.50
CA ASP A 53 10.87 14.05 -2.66
C ASP A 53 10.18 14.43 -1.34
N GLU A 54 8.93 14.86 -1.41
CA GLU A 54 8.11 15.14 -0.22
C GLU A 54 7.87 13.87 0.62
N TRP A 55 7.59 12.74 -0.04
CA TRP A 55 7.47 11.45 0.63
C TRP A 55 8.79 11.05 1.33
N TYR A 56 9.94 11.22 0.67
CA TYR A 56 11.25 10.90 1.25
C TYR A 56 11.53 11.76 2.48
N ALA A 57 11.28 13.06 2.40
CA ALA A 57 11.41 13.98 3.54
C ALA A 57 10.52 13.53 4.72
N PHE A 58 9.25 13.25 4.45
CA PHE A 58 8.30 12.74 5.44
C PHE A 58 8.78 11.42 6.09
N ALA A 59 9.26 10.48 5.28
CA ALA A 59 9.77 9.19 5.77
C ALA A 59 10.98 9.38 6.70
N LYS A 60 11.89 10.30 6.36
CA LYS A 60 13.04 10.64 7.20
C LYS A 60 12.64 11.32 8.50
N GLU A 61 11.73 12.29 8.46
CA GLU A 61 11.21 12.99 9.65
C GLU A 61 10.53 12.02 10.63
N ASN A 62 9.90 10.97 10.12
CA ASN A 62 9.20 9.95 10.91
C ASN A 62 10.07 8.72 11.23
N ASN A 63 11.39 8.78 11.03
CA ASN A 63 12.33 7.69 11.32
C ASN A 63 11.98 6.36 10.64
N ALA A 64 11.43 6.41 9.42
CA ALA A 64 11.20 5.20 8.63
C ALA A 64 12.54 4.50 8.33
N ILE A 65 12.61 3.21 8.68
CA ILE A 65 13.80 2.38 8.46
C ILE A 65 13.79 1.65 7.11
N ILE A 66 12.64 1.62 6.43
CA ILE A 66 12.46 1.02 5.12
C ILE A 66 12.03 2.13 4.16
N ILE A 67 12.87 2.39 3.15
CA ILE A 67 12.75 3.48 2.18
C ILE A 67 12.52 2.93 0.78
N ASP A 68 13.16 1.81 0.41
CA ASP A 68 13.27 1.36 -1.00
C ASP A 68 12.37 0.17 -1.35
N GLU A 69 11.55 -0.32 -0.42
CA GLU A 69 10.85 -1.62 -0.54
C GLU A 69 9.37 -1.45 -0.92
N TYR A 70 9.09 -1.31 -2.22
CA TYR A 70 7.75 -1.17 -2.81
C TYR A 70 7.30 -2.36 -3.64
N ASP A 71 7.98 -3.51 -3.56
CA ASP A 71 7.79 -4.62 -4.49
C ASP A 71 6.35 -5.13 -4.53
N GLN A 72 5.67 -5.17 -3.38
CA GLN A 72 4.27 -5.56 -3.31
C GLN A 72 3.37 -4.51 -3.98
N LEU A 73 3.56 -3.23 -3.66
CA LEU A 73 2.82 -2.12 -4.25
C LEU A 73 3.04 -2.04 -5.77
N ASP A 74 4.25 -2.27 -6.25
CA ASP A 74 4.57 -2.33 -7.67
C ASP A 74 3.79 -3.45 -8.37
N ARG A 75 3.84 -4.68 -7.82
CA ARG A 75 3.10 -5.83 -8.35
C ARG A 75 1.59 -5.60 -8.37
N ASP A 76 1.04 -5.05 -7.28
CA ASP A 76 -0.40 -4.85 -7.14
C ASP A 76 -0.92 -3.76 -8.09
N LEU A 77 -0.11 -2.73 -8.35
CA LEU A 77 -0.48 -1.65 -9.25
C LEU A 77 -0.19 -1.95 -10.73
N LYS A 78 0.72 -2.88 -11.02
CA LYS A 78 1.18 -3.21 -12.39
C LYS A 78 0.06 -3.54 -13.37
N PRO A 79 -0.99 -4.32 -13.02
CA PRO A 79 -2.11 -4.58 -13.92
C PRO A 79 -2.85 -3.33 -14.39
N PHE A 80 -2.71 -2.21 -13.66
CA PHE A 80 -3.46 -0.99 -13.91
C PHE A 80 -2.69 0.07 -14.71
N TRP A 81 -1.40 -0.10 -14.97
CA TRP A 81 -0.56 0.95 -15.60
C TRP A 81 -0.94 1.29 -17.04
N LEU A 82 -1.66 0.41 -17.73
CA LEU A 82 -2.13 0.63 -19.09
C LEU A 82 -3.46 1.38 -19.17
N PHE A 83 -4.14 1.60 -18.04
CA PHE A 83 -5.39 2.35 -18.02
C PHE A 83 -5.13 3.85 -17.93
N SER A 84 -5.94 4.63 -18.66
CA SER A 84 -6.03 6.07 -18.42
C SER A 84 -6.63 6.33 -17.03
N GLY A 85 -6.36 7.51 -16.47
CA GLY A 85 -6.97 7.91 -15.20
C GLY A 85 -8.50 7.95 -15.26
N GLU A 86 -9.06 8.31 -16.42
CA GLU A 86 -10.51 8.29 -16.66
C GLU A 86 -11.08 6.87 -16.59
N GLU A 87 -10.44 5.91 -17.28
CA GLU A 87 -10.89 4.53 -17.30
C GLU A 87 -10.77 3.88 -15.92
N LEU A 88 -9.70 4.17 -15.17
CA LEU A 88 -9.56 3.74 -13.78
C LEU A 88 -10.68 4.27 -12.90
N ARG A 89 -10.99 5.57 -12.99
CA ARG A 89 -12.08 6.17 -12.23
C ARG A 89 -13.42 5.52 -12.57
N ARG A 90 -13.69 5.33 -13.86
CA ARG A 90 -14.93 4.67 -14.34
C ARG A 90 -15.07 3.27 -13.75
N ARG A 91 -14.01 2.46 -13.75
CA ARG A 91 -14.00 1.12 -13.15
C ARG A 91 -14.16 1.14 -11.63
N CYS A 92 -13.51 2.06 -10.94
CA CYS A 92 -13.67 2.20 -9.49
C CYS A 92 -15.12 2.49 -9.11
N ILE A 93 -15.77 3.41 -9.84
CA ILE A 93 -17.20 3.70 -9.64
C ILE A 93 -18.05 2.44 -9.89
N GLN A 94 -17.79 1.68 -10.96
CA GLN A 94 -18.51 0.43 -11.22
C GLN A 94 -18.38 -0.59 -10.09
N VAL A 95 -17.17 -0.75 -9.54
CA VAL A 95 -16.90 -1.65 -8.41
C VAL A 95 -17.58 -1.15 -7.13
N GLY A 96 -17.67 0.17 -6.94
CA GLY A 96 -18.39 0.77 -5.81
C GLY A 96 -19.88 0.41 -5.75
N PHE A 97 -20.50 0.03 -6.87
CA PHE A 97 -21.89 -0.45 -6.87
C PHE A 97 -22.06 -1.92 -6.46
N LEU A 98 -20.97 -2.65 -6.22
CA LEU A 98 -21.05 -4.03 -5.77
C LEU A 98 -21.46 -4.10 -4.30
N PRO A 99 -22.18 -5.15 -3.87
CA PRO A 99 -22.53 -5.32 -2.46
C PRO A 99 -21.31 -5.38 -1.54
N SER A 100 -21.41 -4.74 -0.37
CA SER A 100 -20.34 -4.69 0.64
C SER A 100 -19.05 -4.04 0.15
N VAL A 101 -19.19 -2.99 -0.67
CA VAL A 101 -18.09 -2.14 -1.13
C VAL A 101 -18.46 -0.69 -0.89
N ASP A 102 -17.68 -0.06 -0.02
CA ASP A 102 -17.72 1.38 0.21
C ASP A 102 -16.85 2.10 -0.83
N LEU A 103 -17.21 3.34 -1.19
CA LEU A 103 -16.38 4.17 -2.05
C LEU A 103 -15.79 5.35 -1.26
N VAL A 104 -14.47 5.41 -1.13
CA VAL A 104 -13.77 6.58 -0.59
C VAL A 104 -13.32 7.46 -1.74
N ARG A 105 -13.83 8.70 -1.78
CA ARG A 105 -13.50 9.68 -2.82
C ARG A 105 -12.59 10.76 -2.29
N VAL A 106 -11.57 11.09 -3.08
CA VAL A 106 -10.81 12.35 -2.99
C VAL A 106 -11.30 13.26 -4.11
N GLU A 107 -11.73 14.46 -3.76
CA GLU A 107 -12.18 15.47 -4.72
C GLU A 107 -11.83 16.87 -4.20
N LYS A 108 -11.13 17.66 -5.02
CA LYS A 108 -10.69 19.03 -4.68
C LYS A 108 -9.93 19.09 -3.36
N GLY A 109 -9.07 18.11 -3.13
CA GLY A 109 -8.25 18.01 -1.92
C GLY A 109 -9.02 17.65 -0.66
N GLN A 110 -10.27 17.17 -0.77
CA GLN A 110 -11.08 16.71 0.36
C GLN A 110 -11.49 15.26 0.19
N THR A 111 -11.58 14.53 1.30
CA THR A 111 -11.98 13.12 1.36
C THR A 111 -13.40 12.97 1.87
N ARG A 112 -14.17 12.07 1.23
CA ARG A 112 -15.52 11.70 1.68
C ARG A 112 -15.77 10.21 1.44
N THR A 113 -16.54 9.58 2.32
CA THR A 113 -17.08 8.26 2.03
C THR A 113 -18.43 8.41 1.35
N ILE A 114 -18.65 7.60 0.31
CA ILE A 114 -19.90 7.51 -0.42
C ILE A 114 -20.38 6.08 -0.23
N ASP A 115 -21.54 5.93 0.41
CA ASP A 115 -22.30 4.69 0.31
C ASP A 115 -23.01 4.70 -1.04
N VAL A 116 -22.57 3.81 -1.91
CA VAL A 116 -23.07 3.66 -3.27
C VAL A 116 -24.16 2.56 -3.33
N SER A 117 -24.32 1.80 -2.25
CA SER A 117 -25.30 0.73 -2.12
C SER A 117 -26.69 1.29 -1.79
N LYS A 118 -27.41 1.74 -2.83
CA LYS A 118 -28.85 1.97 -2.70
C LYS A 118 -29.56 0.63 -2.45
N GLY A 119 -29.74 0.21 -1.21
CA GLY A 119 -30.68 -0.88 -0.90
C GLY A 119 -30.40 -1.77 0.30
N PHE A 120 -29.28 -1.61 1.01
CA PHE A 120 -29.08 -2.25 2.31
C PHE A 120 -29.02 -1.14 3.36
N ASP A 121 -29.96 -1.15 4.31
CA ASP A 121 -30.05 -0.18 5.39
C ASP A 121 -29.01 -0.50 6.48
N ASP A 122 -27.75 -0.65 6.07
CA ASP A 122 -26.63 -0.75 7.00
C ASP A 122 -26.16 0.68 7.27
N SER A 123 -26.77 1.29 8.28
CA SER A 123 -26.61 2.71 8.64
C SER A 123 -25.18 3.18 8.92
N GLU A 124 -24.18 2.30 8.88
CA GLU A 124 -22.78 2.65 9.09
C GLU A 124 -21.94 2.34 7.86
N VAL A 125 -21.27 3.37 7.33
CA VAL A 125 -20.08 3.23 6.49
C VAL A 125 -19.17 2.20 7.16
N GLY A 126 -18.77 1.17 6.41
CA GLY A 126 -17.92 0.11 6.92
C GLY A 126 -16.70 0.69 7.64
N ALA A 127 -16.41 0.20 8.85
CA ALA A 127 -15.32 0.70 9.69
C ALA A 127 -13.98 0.79 8.95
N ARG A 128 -13.78 -0.05 7.92
CA ARG A 128 -12.61 -0.05 7.04
C ARG A 128 -12.54 1.16 6.12
N ALA A 129 -13.63 1.54 5.46
CA ALA A 129 -13.66 2.73 4.62
C ALA A 129 -13.50 3.99 5.45
N LYS A 130 -14.13 4.03 6.63
CA LYS A 130 -13.92 5.11 7.61
C LYS A 130 -12.46 5.19 8.05
N GLY A 131 -11.84 4.07 8.42
CA GLY A 131 -10.43 4.01 8.80
C GLY A 131 -9.51 4.48 7.67
N PHE A 132 -9.75 4.00 6.45
CA PHE A 132 -8.99 4.41 5.27
C PHE A 132 -9.13 5.92 4.99
N ARG A 133 -10.34 6.47 5.02
CA ARG A 133 -10.59 7.90 4.87
C ARG A 133 -9.82 8.73 5.91
N VAL A 134 -9.88 8.36 7.19
CA VAL A 134 -9.16 9.05 8.28
C VAL A 134 -7.63 9.01 8.07
N MET A 135 -7.10 7.92 7.52
CA MET A 135 -5.68 7.88 7.14
C MET A 135 -5.37 8.90 6.04
N LEU A 136 -6.23 9.01 5.01
CA LEU A 136 -6.06 9.95 3.89
C LEU A 136 -6.16 11.43 4.32
N GLU A 137 -6.95 11.77 5.35
CA GLU A 137 -7.18 13.15 5.79
C GLU A 137 -5.89 13.95 6.03
N LYS A 138 -4.81 13.28 6.45
CA LYS A 138 -3.51 13.92 6.73
C LYS A 138 -2.80 14.43 5.48
N PHE A 139 -3.12 13.91 4.30
CA PHE A 139 -2.43 14.22 3.05
C PHE A 139 -3.38 14.44 1.86
N GLN A 140 -4.70 14.46 2.09
CA GLN A 140 -5.74 14.65 1.07
C GLN A 140 -5.51 15.87 0.17
N ALA A 141 -4.97 16.97 0.69
CA ALA A 141 -4.69 18.18 -0.07
C ALA A 141 -3.59 18.00 -1.13
N LYS A 142 -2.76 16.95 -1.02
CA LYS A 142 -1.68 16.62 -1.96
C LYS A 142 -2.09 15.59 -3.01
N LEU A 143 -3.25 14.96 -2.85
CA LEU A 143 -3.72 13.90 -3.73
C LEU A 143 -4.54 14.48 -4.89
N PRO A 144 -4.41 13.96 -6.11
CA PRO A 144 -5.34 14.30 -7.19
C PRO A 144 -6.72 13.70 -6.90
N ASP A 145 -7.73 14.17 -7.62
CA ASP A 145 -9.07 13.59 -7.53
C ASP A 145 -9.01 12.10 -7.88
N MET A 146 -9.60 11.24 -7.06
CA MET A 146 -9.58 9.78 -7.24
C MET A 146 -10.67 9.07 -6.43
N ASP A 147 -10.92 7.82 -6.76
CA ASP A 147 -11.94 6.98 -6.16
C ASP A 147 -11.32 5.65 -5.72
N PHE A 148 -11.57 5.24 -4.48
CA PHE A 148 -11.06 4.01 -3.88
C PHE A 148 -12.22 3.10 -3.45
N PRO A 149 -12.46 2.00 -4.16
CA PRO A 149 -13.39 0.98 -3.71
C PRO A 149 -12.78 0.18 -2.55
N ILE A 150 -13.47 0.10 -1.42
CA ILE A 150 -13.01 -0.56 -0.19
C ILE A 150 -13.93 -1.74 0.12
N ASN A 151 -13.36 -2.94 0.13
CA ASN A 151 -14.09 -4.15 0.51
C ASN A 151 -14.36 -4.19 2.03
N GLU A 152 -15.62 -4.38 2.39
CA GLU A 152 -16.07 -4.48 3.79
C GLU A 152 -15.91 -5.90 4.37
N LYS A 153 -15.70 -6.92 3.51
CA LYS A 153 -15.62 -8.34 3.92
C LYS A 153 -14.21 -8.85 4.19
N ALA A 154 -14.05 -9.81 5.09
CA ALA A 154 -12.72 -10.30 5.49
C ALA A 154 -12.01 -11.10 4.38
N GLU A 155 -12.78 -11.69 3.48
CA GLU A 155 -12.34 -12.43 2.32
C GLU A 155 -12.06 -11.51 1.11
N GLY A 156 -11.10 -11.94 0.27
CA GLY A 156 -10.92 -11.36 -1.05
C GLY A 156 -12.12 -11.62 -1.96
N ARG A 157 -12.25 -10.80 -3.01
CA ARG A 157 -13.24 -10.99 -4.07
C ARG A 157 -12.56 -11.35 -5.39
#